data_AF-A0A5D2MHC3-F1
#
_entry.id   AF-A0A5D2MHC3-F1
#
_cell.length_a   1.000
_cell.length_b   1.000
_cell.length_c   1.000
_cell.angle_alpha   90.00
_cell.angle_beta   90.00
_cell.angle_gamma   90.00
#
_symmetry.space_group_name_H-M   'P 1'
#
loop_
_entity.id
_entity.type
_entity.pdbx_description
1 polymer ?
#
loop_
_entity_poly.entity_id
_entity_poly.type
_entity_poly.pdbx_seq_one_letter_code
_entity_poly.pdbx_strand_id
1 'polypeptide(L)'
;MRFRPYWRCYFPNTQAIIYVVDSSDTDRIGIAKEEFHAILERDPWPKVSDNAKDLVKKMLNPDPKQHLTIQEVLEHPWLQNAKKALNILLGDTVKARLK
;
A
#
# COMPACT_ATOMS: atom_id res chain seq x y z
N MET A 1 -1.14 15.68 6.60
CA MET A 1 -2.51 15.20 6.37
C MET A 1 -3.47 16.38 6.48
N ARG A 2 -3.32 17.33 5.55
CA ARG A 2 -3.99 18.63 5.58
C ARG A 2 -5.40 18.54 4.99
N PHE A 3 -5.66 17.51 4.18
CA PHE A 3 -6.93 17.34 3.45
C PHE A 3 -7.88 16.28 4.05
N ARG A 4 -7.44 15.55 5.09
CA ARG A 4 -8.14 14.36 5.60
C ARG A 4 -8.06 14.22 7.13
N PRO A 5 -8.52 15.21 7.93
CA PRO A 5 -8.27 15.25 9.37
C PRO A 5 -8.90 14.07 10.14
N TYR A 6 -10.04 13.56 9.66
CA TYR A 6 -10.82 12.52 10.36
C TYR A 6 -10.40 11.09 10.06
N TRP A 7 -9.48 10.86 9.12
CA TRP A 7 -9.06 9.51 8.74
C TRP A 7 -8.53 8.69 9.92
N ARG A 8 -7.96 9.39 10.91
CA ARG A 8 -7.47 8.80 12.18
C ARG A 8 -8.54 8.01 12.93
N CYS A 9 -9.80 8.42 12.85
CA CYS A 9 -10.90 7.77 13.57
C CYS A 9 -11.26 6.39 12.98
N TYR A 10 -10.86 6.12 11.74
CA TYR A 10 -11.18 4.87 11.05
C TYR A 10 -10.02 3.85 11.10
N PHE A 11 -8.86 4.20 11.65
CA PHE A 11 -7.73 3.27 11.73
C PHE A 11 -7.86 2.16 12.79
N PRO A 12 -8.52 2.36 13.94
CA PRO A 12 -8.73 1.27 14.89
C PRO A 12 -9.41 0.07 14.22
N ASN A 13 -8.81 -1.13 14.35
CA ASN A 13 -9.27 -2.39 13.77
C ASN A 13 -9.29 -2.47 12.23
N THR A 14 -8.70 -1.49 11.53
CA THR A 14 -8.61 -1.54 10.07
C THR A 14 -7.42 -2.39 9.63
N GLN A 15 -7.69 -3.40 8.80
CA GLN A 15 -6.69 -4.33 8.29
C GLN A 15 -6.17 -3.95 6.89
N ALA A 16 -6.94 -3.16 6.15
CA ALA A 16 -6.60 -2.72 4.80
C ALA A 16 -7.15 -1.32 4.51
N ILE A 17 -6.46 -0.59 3.63
CA ILE A 17 -6.89 0.71 3.11
C ILE A 17 -6.96 0.60 1.59
N ILE A 18 -8.07 1.07 1.01
CA ILE A 18 -8.17 1.32 -0.42
C ILE A 18 -7.90 2.81 -0.64
N TYR A 19 -6.81 3.14 -1.32
CA TYR A 19 -6.40 4.52 -1.58
C TYR A 19 -6.58 4.82 -3.08
N VAL A 20 -7.63 5.56 -3.42
CA VAL A 20 -7.97 5.92 -4.81
C VAL A 20 -7.33 7.26 -5.16
N VAL A 21 -6.64 7.30 -6.28
CA VAL A 21 -5.98 8.49 -6.84
C VAL A 21 -6.47 8.67 -8.28
N ASP A 22 -6.81 9.89 -8.67
CA ASP A 22 -7.07 10.22 -10.07
C ASP A 22 -5.73 10.36 -10.79
N SER A 23 -5.49 9.48 -11.76
CA SER A 23 -4.25 9.46 -12.54
C SER A 23 -4.11 10.65 -13.48
N SER A 24 -5.21 11.32 -13.81
CA SER A 24 -5.21 12.46 -14.72
C SER A 24 -4.78 13.75 -14.03
N ASP A 25 -4.80 13.77 -12.69
CA ASP A 25 -4.47 14.93 -11.87
C ASP A 25 -2.99 14.94 -11.47
N THR A 26 -2.15 15.36 -12.41
CA THR A 26 -0.69 15.44 -12.24
C THR A 26 -0.27 16.45 -11.18
N ASP A 27 -1.09 17.48 -10.92
CA ASP A 27 -0.79 18.51 -9.93
C ASP A 27 -0.93 17.97 -8.50
N ARG A 28 -1.91 17.08 -8.28
CA ARG A 28 -2.20 16.51 -6.95
C ARG A 28 -1.53 15.17 -6.68
N ILE A 29 -0.95 14.51 -7.67
CA ILE A 29 -0.32 13.19 -7.46
C ILE A 29 0.86 13.24 -6.46
N GLY A 30 1.63 14.33 -6.46
CA GLY A 30 2.71 14.54 -5.48
C GLY A 30 2.19 14.69 -4.06
N ILE A 31 1.07 15.41 -3.90
CA ILE A 31 0.38 15.56 -2.61
C ILE A 31 -0.15 14.19 -2.15
N ALA A 32 -0.77 13.43 -3.06
CA ALA A 32 -1.28 12.09 -2.77
C ALA A 32 -0.18 11.14 -2.29
N LYS A 33 1.00 11.20 -2.92
CA LYS A 33 2.20 10.46 -2.51
C LYS A 33 2.63 10.79 -1.08
N GLU A 34 2.75 12.07 -0.76
CA GLU A 34 3.13 12.52 0.59
C GLU A 34 2.09 12.12 1.64
N GLU A 35 0.80 12.27 1.34
CA GLU A 35 -0.27 11.87 2.25
C GLU A 35 -0.27 10.36 2.48
N PHE A 36 -0.11 9.57 1.43
CA PHE A 36 -0.01 8.11 1.53
C PHE A 36 1.18 7.69 2.40
N HIS A 37 2.35 8.31 2.20
CA HIS A 37 3.53 7.99 2.99
C HIS A 37 3.31 8.32 4.48
N ALA A 38 2.73 9.48 4.78
CA ALA A 38 2.40 9.87 6.15
C ALA A 38 1.35 8.97 6.82
N ILE A 39 0.48 8.30 6.05
CA ILE A 39 -0.44 7.28 6.57
C ILE A 39 0.35 6.03 7.01
N LEU A 40 1.29 5.57 6.17
CA LEU A 40 2.04 4.34 6.42
C LEU A 40 3.07 4.44 7.55
N GLU A 41 3.57 5.63 7.85
CA GLU A 41 4.49 5.87 8.97
C GLU A 41 3.80 5.87 10.34
N ARG A 42 2.47 5.86 10.39
CA ARG A 42 1.69 5.97 11.64
C ARG A 42 1.01 4.66 11.99
N ASP A 43 0.85 4.42 13.29
CA ASP A 43 0.10 3.26 13.78
C ASP A 43 -1.33 3.20 13.21
N PRO A 44 -1.83 2.00 12.88
CA PRO A 44 -1.23 0.66 13.03
C PRO A 44 -0.35 0.18 11.84
N TRP A 45 -0.05 1.07 10.89
CA TRP A 45 0.57 0.76 9.60
C TRP A 45 2.12 0.62 9.52
N PRO A 46 2.93 0.78 10.59
CA PRO A 46 4.38 0.55 10.51
C PRO A 46 4.77 -0.87 10.05
N LYS A 47 3.83 -1.82 10.15
CA LYS A 47 3.99 -3.22 9.72
C LYS A 47 4.03 -3.42 8.21
N VAL A 48 3.73 -2.40 7.41
CA VAL A 48 3.80 -2.50 5.94
C VAL A 48 5.27 -2.61 5.51
N SER A 49 5.58 -3.65 4.73
CA SER A 49 6.95 -3.92 4.26
C SER A 49 7.50 -2.78 3.40
N ASP A 50 8.80 -2.54 3.44
CA ASP A 50 9.43 -1.47 2.66
C ASP A 50 9.30 -1.68 1.15
N ASN A 51 9.30 -2.92 0.68
CA ASN A 51 9.02 -3.24 -0.73
C ASN A 51 7.61 -2.78 -1.17
N ALA A 52 6.61 -2.83 -0.28
CA ALA A 52 5.27 -2.34 -0.57
C ALA A 52 5.27 -0.81 -0.68
N LYS A 53 5.95 -0.14 0.26
CA LYS A 53 6.10 1.32 0.27
C LYS A 53 6.81 1.79 -1.00
N ASP A 54 7.87 1.09 -1.40
CA ASP A 54 8.64 1.40 -2.61
C ASP A 54 7.79 1.29 -3.88
N LEU A 55 6.99 0.22 -4.01
CA LEU A 55 6.09 0.07 -5.16
C LEU A 55 5.15 1.28 -5.27
N VAL A 56 4.44 1.63 -4.20
CA VAL A 56 3.48 2.74 -4.24
C VAL A 56 4.18 4.08 -4.48
N LYS A 57 5.39 4.27 -3.91
CA LYS A 57 6.21 5.47 -4.13
C LYS A 57 6.56 5.69 -5.60
N LYS A 58 6.80 4.60 -6.34
CA LYS A 58 7.08 4.59 -7.78
C LYS A 58 5.80 4.75 -8.61
N MET A 59 4.68 4.14 -8.19
CA MET A 59 3.38 4.31 -8.84
C MET A 59 2.84 5.73 -8.73
N LEU A 60 3.09 6.43 -7.63
CA LEU A 60 2.63 7.82 -7.39
C LEU A 60 3.69 8.87 -7.76
N ASN A 61 4.54 8.61 -8.76
CA ASN A 61 5.56 9.57 -9.16
C ASN A 61 4.92 10.84 -9.76
N PRO A 62 5.33 12.06 -9.36
CA PRO A 62 4.87 13.29 -10.01
C PRO A 62 5.10 13.36 -11.51
N ASP A 63 6.16 12.73 -12.01
CA ASP A 63 6.41 12.62 -13.45
C ASP A 63 5.69 11.39 -14.03
N PRO A 64 4.67 11.57 -14.90
CA PRO A 64 3.95 10.47 -15.53
C PRO A 64 4.84 9.54 -16.38
N LYS A 65 5.94 10.06 -16.93
CA LYS A 65 6.86 9.25 -17.75
C LYS A 65 7.69 8.28 -16.91
N GLN A 66 7.73 8.52 -15.60
CA GLN A 66 8.43 7.71 -14.62
C GLN A 66 7.44 6.85 -13.81
N HIS A 67 6.17 6.78 -14.22
CA HIS A 67 5.22 5.83 -13.67
C HIS A 67 5.62 4.42 -14.08
N LEU A 68 5.48 3.48 -13.15
CA LEU A 68 5.60 2.08 -13.48
C LEU A 68 4.48 1.69 -14.42
N THR A 69 4.84 1.03 -15.51
CA THR A 69 3.91 0.29 -16.34
C THR A 69 3.31 -0.88 -15.56
N ILE A 70 2.15 -1.38 -16.00
CA ILE A 70 1.52 -2.57 -15.39
C ILE A 70 2.49 -3.75 -15.36
N GLN A 71 3.31 -3.93 -16.40
CA GLN A 71 4.30 -5.00 -16.46
C GLN A 71 5.36 -4.83 -15.36
N GLU A 72 5.94 -3.63 -15.22
CA GLU A 72 6.95 -3.36 -14.18
C GLU A 72 6.36 -3.48 -12.77
N VAL A 73 5.09 -3.08 -12.58
CA VAL A 73 4.37 -3.31 -11.32
C VAL A 73 4.30 -4.80 -11.02
N LEU A 74 3.87 -5.62 -12.00
CA LEU A 74 3.75 -7.07 -11.84
C LEU A 74 5.10 -7.75 -11.56
N GLU A 75 6.20 -7.22 -12.09
CA GLU A 75 7.57 -7.71 -11.88
C GLU A 75 8.19 -7.20 -10.57
N HIS A 76 7.55 -6.26 -9.88
CA HIS A 76 8.10 -5.68 -8.65
C HIS A 76 8.25 -6.73 -7.52
N PRO A 77 9.36 -6.69 -6.74
CA PRO A 77 9.63 -7.66 -5.67
C PRO A 77 8.49 -7.83 -4.66
N TRP A 78 7.72 -6.78 -4.39
CA TRP A 78 6.58 -6.88 -3.48
C TRP A 78 5.50 -7.86 -3.99
N LEU A 79 5.08 -7.75 -5.26
CA LEU A 79 4.08 -8.65 -5.84
C LEU A 79 4.66 -10.04 -6.15
N GLN A 80 5.93 -10.11 -6.57
CA GLN A 80 6.61 -11.37 -6.82
C GLN A 80 6.78 -12.19 -5.54
N ASN A 81 7.16 -11.55 -4.43
CA ASN A 81 7.25 -12.22 -3.13
C ASN A 81 5.88 -12.57 -2.57
N ALA A 82 4.83 -11.79 -2.83
CA ALA A 82 3.46 -12.14 -2.43
C ALA A 82 2.94 -13.40 -3.14
N LYS A 83 3.29 -13.60 -4.43
CA LYS A 83 3.01 -14.85 -5.15
C LYS A 83 3.79 -16.05 -4.60
N LYS A 84 4.95 -15.78 -4.00
CA LYS A 84 5.84 -16.78 -3.40
C LYS A 84 5.50 -17.07 -1.94
N ALA A 85 4.89 -16.10 -1.26
CA ALA A 85 4.21 -16.32 0.01
C ALA A 85 3.16 -17.38 -0.26
N LEU A 86 3.39 -18.57 0.30
CA LEU A 86 2.53 -19.72 0.16
C LEU A 86 1.07 -19.27 0.27
N ASN A 87 0.23 -19.74 -0.65
CA ASN A 87 -1.21 -19.86 -0.44
C ASN A 87 -1.41 -20.82 0.75
N ILE A 88 -0.97 -20.43 1.95
CA ILE A 88 -1.27 -21.13 3.18
C ILE A 88 -2.75 -20.90 3.32
N LEU A 89 -3.51 -21.91 2.92
CA LEU A 89 -4.93 -21.96 3.16
C LEU A 89 -5.11 -21.61 4.64
N LEU A 90 -5.83 -20.52 4.92
CA LEU A 90 -6.02 -20.02 6.28
C LEU A 90 -6.51 -21.14 7.22
N GLY A 91 -7.16 -22.17 6.67
CA GLY A 91 -7.58 -23.38 7.37
C GLY A 91 -6.47 -24.17 8.09
N ASP A 92 -5.24 -24.22 7.58
CA ASP A 92 -4.18 -25.03 8.20
C ASP A 92 -3.54 -24.31 9.40
N THR A 93 -3.35 -23.00 9.31
CA THR A 93 -2.86 -22.17 10.42
C THR A 93 -3.90 -22.05 11.55
N VAL A 94 -5.20 -22.06 11.23
CA VAL A 94 -6.28 -22.04 12.23
C VAL A 94 -6.39 -23.37 12.96
N LYS A 95 -6.20 -24.51 12.28
CA LYS A 95 -6.17 -25.84 12.95
C LYS A 95 -5.03 -25.99 13.95
N ALA A 96 -3.86 -25.39 13.68
CA ALA A 96 -2.72 -25.45 14.60
C ALA A 96 -2.92 -24.64 15.89
N ARG A 97 -3.84 -23.68 15.91
CA ARG A 97 -4.14 -22.83 17.08
C ARG A 97 -5.29 -23.33 17.96
N LEU A 98 -6.02 -24.37 17.53
CA LEU A 98 -7.13 -24.98 18.26
C LEU A 98 -6.71 -26.27 18.98
N LYS A 99 -5.61 -26.24 19.74
CA LYS A 99 -5.22 -27.35 20.62
C LYS A 99 -5.27 -26.93 22.08
#